data_AF-A0A3D3KRQ4-F1
#
_entry.id   AF-A0A3D3KRQ4-F1
#
_cell.length_a   1.000
_cell.length_b   1.000
_cell.length_c   1.000
_cell.angle_alpha   90.00
_cell.angle_beta   90.00
_cell.angle_gamma   90.00
#
_symmetry.space_group_name_H-M   'P 1'
#
loop_
_entity.id
_entity.type
_entity.pdbx_description
1 polymer ?
#
loop_
_entity_poly.entity_id
_entity_poly.type
_entity_poly.pdbx_seq_one_letter_code
_entity_poly.pdbx_strand_id
1 'polypeptide(L)'
;TAGAGGSGGIDGVLPAAGLMFFAFAGYARIATLGEEVRDPARTIPRAILAALAGAFVIYLALALLLQNHLSGGRLSATTAPLLDAVLNSRLAAGAPLVQAGAAAACLGALLALITGVGRTALAMARERDLPAPLARVGGKHTVPFVAELAVAAVVIFLLLTTDVMTVVGFSSFGVLIYYAVANAAAYTLPEHPAHGPKWLNVAGFFSCLMLAFTLPPASVLGMAAVLAAGAAVRFVVLRLRR
;
A
#
# COMPACT_ATOMS: atom_id res chain seq x y z
N THR A 1 -10.07 -27.28 4.69
CA THR A 1 -10.13 -27.44 6.16
C THR A 1 -9.45 -26.25 6.81
N ALA A 2 -10.16 -25.61 7.75
CA ALA A 2 -9.78 -24.52 8.65
C ALA A 2 -9.41 -23.13 8.06
N GLY A 3 -10.29 -22.15 8.31
CA GLY A 3 -9.82 -20.81 8.72
C GLY A 3 -10.28 -19.58 7.94
N ALA A 4 -11.59 -19.33 7.80
CA ALA A 4 -12.08 -17.95 7.71
C ALA A 4 -13.45 -17.88 8.39
N GLY A 5 -13.43 -17.79 9.71
CA GLY A 5 -14.61 -17.46 10.52
C GLY A 5 -15.03 -16.03 10.28
N GLY A 6 -15.60 -15.75 9.10
CA GLY A 6 -16.28 -14.49 8.82
C GLY A 6 -17.59 -14.45 9.59
N SER A 7 -17.55 -14.13 10.88
CA SER A 7 -18.72 -13.62 11.57
C SER A 7 -19.13 -12.34 10.86
N GLY A 8 -20.22 -12.40 10.10
CA GLY A 8 -20.91 -11.20 9.61
C GLY A 8 -21.35 -10.38 10.80
N GLY A 9 -20.55 -9.39 11.18
CA GLY A 9 -20.71 -8.59 12.39
C GLY A 9 -19.62 -7.52 12.51
N ILE A 10 -19.69 -6.72 13.56
CA ILE A 10 -18.76 -5.61 13.84
C ILE A 10 -17.29 -6.09 13.88
N ASP A 11 -17.07 -7.35 14.28
CA ASP A 11 -15.75 -7.97 14.39
C ASP A 11 -15.00 -8.06 13.05
N GLY A 12 -15.71 -8.15 11.92
CA GLY A 12 -15.11 -8.19 10.58
C GLY A 12 -14.72 -6.83 10.03
N VAL A 13 -15.19 -5.73 10.63
CA VAL A 13 -15.00 -4.37 10.10
C VAL A 13 -13.55 -3.92 10.20
N LEU A 14 -12.88 -4.20 11.31
CA LEU A 14 -11.49 -3.78 11.53
C LEU A 14 -10.51 -4.50 10.57
N PRO A 15 -10.53 -5.84 10.44
CA PRO A 15 -9.71 -6.53 9.45
C PRO A 15 -10.00 -6.09 8.01
N ALA A 16 -11.28 -5.87 7.67
CA ALA A 16 -11.66 -5.36 6.35
C ALA A 16 -11.14 -3.94 6.11
N ALA A 17 -11.18 -3.06 7.13
CA ALA A 17 -10.61 -1.72 7.05
C ALA A 17 -9.09 -1.75 6.87
N GLY A 18 -8.40 -2.66 7.55
CA GLY A 18 -6.96 -2.88 7.40
C GLY A 18 -6.57 -3.34 5.99
N LEU A 19 -7.37 -4.20 5.35
CA LEU A 19 -7.17 -4.59 3.96
C LEU A 19 -7.57 -3.48 2.98
N MET A 20 -8.67 -2.79 3.25
CA MET A 20 -9.16 -1.66 2.43
C MET A 20 -8.17 -0.49 2.43
N PHE A 21 -7.41 -0.32 3.50
CA PHE A 21 -6.33 0.67 3.57
C PHE A 21 -5.35 0.56 2.40
N PHE A 22 -5.08 -0.66 1.91
CA PHE A 22 -4.26 -0.90 0.72
C PHE A 22 -4.76 -0.11 -0.50
N ALA A 23 -6.07 -0.02 -0.70
CA ALA A 23 -6.66 0.68 -1.84
C ALA A 23 -6.40 2.20 -1.80
N PHE A 24 -6.11 2.76 -0.61
CA PHE A 24 -5.75 4.15 -0.42
C PHE A 24 -4.23 4.37 -0.34
N ALA A 25 -3.44 3.30 -0.34
CA ALA A 25 -1.99 3.36 -0.30
C ALA A 25 -1.45 3.92 -1.63
N GLY A 26 -1.22 5.23 -1.67
CA GLY A 26 -0.71 5.91 -2.86
C GLY A 26 -0.55 7.42 -2.70
N TYR A 27 -1.32 8.04 -1.79
CA TYR A 27 -1.26 9.48 -1.53
C TYR A 27 0.14 9.98 -1.12
N ALA A 28 0.97 9.14 -0.47
CA ALA A 28 2.33 9.52 -0.06
C ALA A 28 3.21 9.98 -1.23
N ARG A 29 2.92 9.52 -2.44
CA ARG A 29 3.61 9.98 -3.66
C ARG A 29 3.42 11.47 -3.89
N ILE A 30 2.20 11.97 -3.68
CA ILE A 30 1.87 13.40 -3.78
C ILE A 30 2.68 14.18 -2.74
N ALA A 31 2.83 13.63 -1.53
CA ALA A 31 3.61 14.25 -0.46
C ALA A 31 5.11 14.37 -0.79
N THR A 32 5.66 13.43 -1.57
CA THR A 32 7.09 13.44 -1.97
C THR A 32 7.41 14.36 -3.14
N LEU A 33 6.41 14.95 -3.81
CA LEU A 33 6.60 15.85 -4.95
C LEU A 33 6.76 17.34 -4.54
N GLY A 34 7.19 17.60 -3.31
CA GLY A 34 7.34 18.96 -2.75
C GLY A 34 8.13 19.93 -3.61
N GLU A 35 9.19 19.45 -4.26
CA GLU A 35 10.09 20.26 -5.08
C GLU A 35 9.53 20.58 -6.48
N GLU A 36 8.56 19.78 -6.97
CA GLU A 36 7.98 19.92 -8.31
C GLU A 36 6.68 20.74 -8.31
N VAL A 37 6.13 21.04 -7.12
CA VAL A 37 4.81 21.68 -6.95
C VAL A 37 4.97 23.15 -6.57
N ARG A 38 4.20 24.02 -7.23
CA ARG A 38 4.11 25.44 -6.87
C ARG A 38 3.34 25.60 -5.54
N ASP A 39 3.95 26.29 -4.58
CA ASP A 39 3.41 26.49 -3.22
C ASP A 39 3.06 25.16 -2.51
N PRO A 40 4.06 24.31 -2.21
CA PRO A 40 3.83 22.95 -1.69
C PRO A 40 3.10 22.96 -0.35
N ALA A 41 3.32 23.98 0.49
CA ALA A 41 2.71 24.11 1.81
C ALA A 41 1.18 24.19 1.77
N ARG A 42 0.60 24.71 0.67
CA ARG A 42 -0.85 24.81 0.49
C ARG A 42 -1.41 23.81 -0.52
N THR A 43 -0.65 23.52 -1.57
CA THR A 43 -1.11 22.67 -2.68
C THR A 43 -1.11 21.19 -2.29
N ILE A 44 -0.07 20.70 -1.60
CA ILE A 44 0.03 19.28 -1.25
C ILE A 44 -1.08 18.82 -0.29
N PRO A 45 -1.36 19.52 0.83
CA PRO A 45 -2.42 19.09 1.74
C PRO A 45 -3.80 19.04 1.05
N ARG A 46 -4.11 20.02 0.22
CA ARG A 46 -5.38 20.06 -0.54
C ARG A 46 -5.46 18.96 -1.58
N ALA A 47 -4.37 18.70 -2.30
CA ALA A 47 -4.32 17.64 -3.31
C ALA A 47 -4.51 16.27 -2.67
N ILE A 48 -3.87 16.00 -1.52
CA ILE A 48 -4.04 14.75 -0.77
C ILE A 48 -5.50 14.60 -0.31
N LEU A 49 -6.07 15.62 0.35
CA LEU A 49 -7.46 15.55 0.83
C LEU A 49 -8.46 15.37 -0.32
N ALA A 50 -8.29 16.09 -1.42
CA ALA A 50 -9.14 15.95 -2.59
C ALA A 50 -9.02 14.56 -3.24
N ALA A 51 -7.81 14.01 -3.36
CA ALA A 51 -7.59 12.68 -3.90
C ALA A 51 -8.20 11.58 -3.01
N LEU A 52 -8.00 11.67 -1.68
CA LEU A 52 -8.57 10.72 -0.72
C LEU A 52 -10.10 10.79 -0.70
N ALA A 53 -10.68 12.00 -0.67
CA ALA A 53 -12.13 12.19 -0.71
C ALA A 53 -12.74 11.68 -2.02
N GLY A 54 -12.10 11.96 -3.16
CA GLY A 54 -12.54 11.46 -4.46
C GLY A 54 -12.50 9.93 -4.53
N ALA A 55 -11.41 9.31 -4.10
CA ALA A 55 -11.28 7.86 -4.04
C ALA A 55 -12.33 7.24 -3.09
N PHE A 56 -12.56 7.86 -1.93
CA PHE A 56 -13.57 7.40 -0.97
C PHE A 56 -14.98 7.42 -1.57
N VAL A 57 -15.37 8.51 -2.25
CA VAL A 57 -16.68 8.61 -2.91
C VAL A 57 -16.83 7.54 -3.99
N ILE A 58 -15.80 7.31 -4.80
CA ILE A 58 -15.81 6.27 -5.84
C ILE A 58 -15.97 4.88 -5.20
N TYR A 59 -15.16 4.55 -4.19
CA TYR A 59 -15.25 3.24 -3.52
C TYR A 59 -16.57 3.03 -2.79
N LEU A 60 -17.12 4.07 -2.16
CA LEU A 60 -18.44 4.00 -1.55
C LEU A 60 -19.53 3.75 -2.60
N ALA A 61 -19.48 4.45 -3.73
CA ALA A 61 -20.42 4.24 -4.84
C ALA A 61 -20.32 2.82 -5.40
N LEU A 62 -19.10 2.28 -5.57
CA LEU A 62 -18.88 0.90 -6.01
C LEU A 62 -19.40 -0.11 -4.99
N ALA A 63 -19.15 0.11 -3.69
CA ALA A 63 -19.65 -0.77 -2.63
C ALA A 63 -21.18 -0.86 -2.63
N LEU A 64 -21.87 0.29 -2.68
CA LEU A 64 -23.33 0.35 -2.75
C LEU A 64 -23.88 -0.29 -4.03
N LEU A 65 -23.23 -0.04 -5.17
CA LEU A 65 -23.61 -0.63 -6.45
C LEU A 65 -23.50 -2.15 -6.42
N LEU A 66 -22.35 -2.67 -5.96
CA LEU A 66 -22.10 -4.11 -5.91
C LEU A 66 -23.04 -4.83 -4.95
N GLN A 67 -23.29 -4.24 -3.77
CA GLN A 67 -24.19 -4.82 -2.78
C GLN A 67 -25.66 -4.85 -3.24
N ASN A 68 -26.07 -3.89 -4.07
CA ASN A 68 -27.41 -3.88 -4.67
C ASN A 68 -27.57 -4.85 -5.85
N HIS A 69 -26.49 -5.09 -6.62
CA HIS A 69 -26.53 -5.90 -7.85
C HIS A 69 -26.17 -7.37 -7.65
N LEU A 70 -25.36 -7.70 -6.64
CA LEU A 70 -24.90 -9.07 -6.38
C LEU A 70 -25.40 -9.54 -5.02
N SER A 71 -25.88 -10.78 -4.94
CA SER A 71 -26.18 -11.39 -3.64
C SER A 71 -24.90 -11.57 -2.83
N GLY A 72 -24.99 -11.47 -1.49
CA GLY A 72 -23.82 -11.55 -0.60
C GLY A 72 -22.94 -12.78 -0.84
N GLY A 73 -23.56 -13.94 -1.11
CA GLY A 73 -22.83 -15.17 -1.43
C GLY A 73 -22.07 -15.14 -2.77
N ARG A 74 -22.59 -14.45 -3.79
CA ARG A 74 -21.85 -14.25 -5.05
C ARG A 74 -20.73 -13.23 -4.86
N LEU A 75 -20.98 -12.17 -4.09
CA LEU A 75 -19.99 -11.15 -3.81
C LEU A 75 -18.79 -11.69 -3.01
N SER A 76 -19.02 -12.62 -2.08
CA SER A 76 -17.94 -13.27 -1.33
C SER A 76 -17.13 -14.30 -2.13
N ALA A 77 -17.70 -14.83 -3.21
CA ALA A 77 -17.08 -15.90 -3.99
C ALA A 77 -16.35 -15.39 -5.26
N THR A 78 -16.67 -14.18 -5.71
CA THR A 78 -16.11 -13.61 -6.94
C THR A 78 -14.75 -12.98 -6.71
N THR A 79 -13.85 -13.19 -7.66
CA THR A 79 -12.55 -12.52 -7.76
C THR A 79 -12.60 -11.27 -8.65
N ALA A 80 -13.71 -11.05 -9.37
CA ALA A 80 -13.88 -9.94 -10.30
C ALA A 80 -15.29 -9.31 -10.17
N PRO A 81 -15.63 -8.75 -9.00
CA PRO A 81 -17.00 -8.32 -8.69
C PRO A 81 -17.56 -7.27 -9.65
N LEU A 82 -16.73 -6.36 -10.14
CA LEU A 82 -17.16 -5.34 -11.11
C LEU A 82 -17.52 -5.93 -12.47
N LEU A 83 -16.73 -6.90 -12.94
CA LEU A 83 -17.00 -7.59 -14.20
C LEU A 83 -18.28 -8.42 -14.08
N ASP A 84 -18.44 -9.14 -12.97
CA ASP A 84 -19.63 -9.94 -12.70
C ASP A 84 -20.88 -9.06 -12.62
N ALA A 85 -20.82 -7.91 -11.95
CA ALA A 85 -21.95 -6.98 -11.89
C ALA A 85 -22.39 -6.53 -13.30
N VAL A 86 -21.42 -6.26 -14.19
CA VAL A 86 -21.70 -5.82 -15.57
C VAL A 86 -22.29 -6.96 -16.40
N LEU A 87 -21.70 -8.15 -16.33
CA LEU A 87 -22.18 -9.34 -17.05
C LEU A 87 -23.58 -9.78 -16.61
N ASN A 88 -23.94 -9.57 -15.34
CA ASN A 88 -25.27 -9.87 -14.81
C ASN A 88 -26.26 -8.69 -14.95
N SER A 89 -25.90 -7.65 -15.71
CA SER A 89 -26.74 -6.48 -15.95
C SER A 89 -27.13 -6.35 -17.42
N ARG A 90 -28.02 -5.40 -17.73
CA ARG A 90 -28.37 -5.02 -19.11
C ARG A 90 -27.19 -4.44 -19.91
N LEU A 91 -26.08 -4.14 -19.23
CA LEU A 91 -24.86 -3.55 -19.80
C LEU A 91 -23.78 -4.59 -20.10
N ALA A 92 -24.12 -5.88 -20.24
CA ALA A 92 -23.13 -6.94 -20.50
C ALA A 92 -22.20 -6.66 -21.70
N ALA A 93 -22.70 -5.94 -22.72
CA ALA A 93 -21.89 -5.48 -23.86
C ALA A 93 -20.71 -4.55 -23.47
N GLY A 94 -20.76 -3.92 -22.30
CA GLY A 94 -19.70 -3.09 -21.74
C GLY A 94 -18.58 -3.86 -21.03
N ALA A 95 -18.67 -5.20 -20.91
CA ALA A 95 -17.64 -6.01 -20.25
C ALA A 95 -16.21 -5.79 -20.80
N PRO A 96 -15.98 -5.69 -22.13
CA PRO A 96 -14.64 -5.42 -22.65
C PRO A 96 -14.08 -4.06 -22.20
N LEU A 97 -14.94 -3.04 -22.08
CA LEU A 97 -14.54 -1.70 -21.64
C LEU A 97 -14.10 -1.73 -20.17
N VAL A 98 -14.82 -2.46 -19.33
CA VAL A 98 -14.49 -2.63 -17.90
C VAL A 98 -13.17 -3.39 -17.74
N GLN A 99 -12.96 -4.45 -18.51
CA GLN A 99 -11.70 -5.18 -18.52
C GLN A 99 -10.52 -4.32 -19.00
N ALA A 100 -10.71 -3.57 -20.10
CA ALA A 100 -9.69 -2.65 -20.61
C ALA A 100 -9.36 -1.56 -19.59
N GLY A 101 -10.37 -0.98 -18.93
CA GLY A 101 -10.19 0.01 -17.87
C GLY A 101 -9.44 -0.57 -16.65
N ALA A 102 -9.80 -1.77 -16.20
CA ALA A 102 -9.10 -2.47 -15.12
C ALA A 102 -7.64 -2.77 -15.49
N ALA A 103 -7.38 -3.24 -16.72
CA ALA A 103 -6.03 -3.48 -17.20
C ALA A 103 -5.20 -2.19 -17.26
N ALA A 104 -5.77 -1.10 -17.79
CA ALA A 104 -5.11 0.20 -17.83
C ALA A 104 -4.81 0.74 -16.42
N ALA A 105 -5.74 0.60 -15.47
CA ALA A 105 -5.53 1.00 -14.08
C ALA A 105 -4.41 0.19 -13.40
N CYS A 106 -4.40 -1.14 -13.57
CA CYS A 106 -3.36 -2.02 -13.04
C CYS A 106 -1.98 -1.71 -13.64
N LEU A 107 -1.90 -1.50 -14.96
CA LEU A 107 -0.66 -1.12 -15.63
C LEU A 107 -0.14 0.25 -15.17
N GLY A 108 -1.03 1.22 -15.02
CA GLY A 108 -0.70 2.54 -14.48
C GLY A 108 -0.15 2.46 -13.05
N ALA A 109 -0.81 1.69 -12.18
CA ALA A 109 -0.35 1.44 -10.81
C ALA A 109 1.00 0.72 -10.79
N LEU A 110 1.21 -0.29 -11.65
CA LEU A 110 2.47 -1.02 -11.75
C LEU A 110 3.62 -0.11 -12.20
N LEU A 111 3.43 0.68 -13.26
CA LEU A 111 4.43 1.61 -13.76
C LEU A 111 4.78 2.67 -12.70
N ALA A 112 3.75 3.15 -11.98
CA ALA A 112 3.93 4.03 -10.85
C ALA A 112 4.82 3.35 -9.79
N LEU A 113 4.48 2.14 -9.33
CA LEU A 113 5.22 1.42 -8.28
C LEU A 113 6.66 1.13 -8.67
N ILE A 114 6.91 0.63 -9.89
CA ILE A 114 8.26 0.37 -10.42
C ILE A 114 9.13 1.64 -10.33
N THR A 115 8.60 2.78 -10.79
CA THR A 115 9.30 4.06 -10.71
C THR A 115 9.59 4.47 -9.26
N GLY A 116 8.68 4.17 -8.34
CA GLY A 116 8.85 4.46 -6.92
C GLY A 116 9.97 3.62 -6.30
N VAL A 117 9.92 2.31 -6.50
CA VAL A 117 10.94 1.36 -6.02
C VAL A 117 12.32 1.75 -6.54
N GLY A 118 12.44 2.09 -7.83
CA GLY A 118 13.70 2.54 -8.42
C GLY A 118 14.29 3.78 -7.73
N ARG A 119 13.47 4.80 -7.43
CA ARG A 119 13.93 6.01 -6.72
C ARG A 119 14.35 5.71 -5.29
N THR A 120 13.55 4.96 -4.54
CA THR A 120 13.88 4.64 -3.14
C THR A 120 15.13 3.75 -3.06
N ALA A 121 15.25 2.76 -3.94
CA ALA A 121 16.45 1.93 -4.01
C ALA A 121 17.70 2.74 -4.39
N LEU A 122 17.58 3.72 -5.30
CA LEU A 122 18.69 4.60 -5.64
C LEU A 122 19.13 5.46 -4.45
N ALA A 123 18.17 6.03 -3.70
CA ALA A 123 18.47 6.80 -2.49
C ALA A 123 19.19 5.94 -1.44
N MET A 124 18.67 4.73 -1.15
CA MET A 124 19.32 3.77 -0.24
C MET A 124 20.71 3.35 -0.72
N ALA A 125 20.91 3.20 -2.04
CA ALA A 125 22.22 2.86 -2.60
C ALA A 125 23.24 3.99 -2.40
N ARG A 126 22.82 5.25 -2.56
CA ARG A 126 23.67 6.44 -2.32
C ARG A 126 24.07 6.57 -0.85
N GLU A 127 23.15 6.28 0.07
CA GLU A 127 23.41 6.29 1.52
C GLU A 127 24.15 5.03 2.01
N ARG A 128 24.46 4.09 1.11
CA ARG A 128 25.06 2.78 1.42
C ARG A 128 24.25 1.97 2.43
N ASP A 129 22.93 2.12 2.40
CA ASP A 129 21.97 1.32 3.16
C ASP A 129 21.68 -0.02 2.47
N LEU A 130 21.91 -0.12 1.15
CA LEU A 130 21.83 -1.38 0.39
C LEU A 130 23.18 -2.11 0.36
N PRO A 131 23.20 -3.46 0.42
CA PRO A 131 24.42 -4.22 0.22
C PRO A 131 24.94 -4.02 -1.21
N ALA A 132 26.27 -4.07 -1.38
CA ALA A 132 26.98 -3.74 -2.62
C ALA A 132 26.39 -4.34 -3.92
N PRO A 133 25.94 -5.60 -4.00
CA PRO A 133 25.35 -6.14 -5.23
C PRO A 133 24.01 -5.50 -5.60
N LEU A 134 23.19 -5.13 -4.62
CA LEU A 134 21.89 -4.47 -4.84
C LEU A 134 22.06 -2.96 -5.09
N ALA A 135 23.14 -2.36 -4.57
CA ALA A 135 23.47 -0.95 -4.80
C ALA A 135 24.11 -0.70 -6.17
N ARG A 136 24.34 -1.74 -6.99
CA ARG A 136 25.04 -1.61 -8.27
C ARG A 136 24.18 -0.87 -9.30
N VAL A 137 24.58 0.36 -9.61
CA VAL A 137 24.06 1.13 -10.74
C VAL A 137 24.99 0.90 -11.93
N GLY A 138 24.45 0.39 -13.04
CA GLY A 138 25.24 -0.05 -14.19
C GLY A 138 25.09 0.87 -15.41
N GLY A 139 26.21 1.39 -15.93
CA GLY A 139 26.33 1.98 -17.27
C GLY A 139 25.26 3.03 -17.62
N LYS A 140 24.40 2.72 -18.60
CA LYS A 140 23.34 3.60 -19.13
C LYS A 140 22.10 3.73 -18.22
N HIS A 141 21.99 2.95 -17.14
CA HIS A 141 20.82 2.95 -16.27
C HIS A 141 20.96 3.98 -15.15
N THR A 142 19.85 4.68 -14.84
CA THR A 142 19.79 5.68 -13.77
C THR A 142 19.31 5.09 -12.43
N VAL A 143 18.94 3.81 -12.41
CA VAL A 143 18.38 3.11 -11.23
C VAL A 143 19.11 1.77 -10.98
N PRO A 144 19.15 1.29 -9.71
CA PRO A 144 19.76 0.01 -9.37
C PRO A 144 18.87 -1.17 -9.84
N PHE A 145 19.02 -1.57 -11.11
CA PHE A 145 18.18 -2.59 -11.75
C PHE A 145 18.20 -3.95 -11.04
N VAL A 146 19.32 -4.32 -10.38
CA VAL A 146 19.44 -5.58 -9.64
C VAL A 146 18.49 -5.58 -8.44
N ALA A 147 18.34 -4.44 -7.74
CA ALA A 147 17.40 -4.30 -6.64
C ALA A 147 15.95 -4.41 -7.14
N GLU A 148 15.64 -3.81 -8.29
CA GLU A 148 14.31 -3.89 -8.89
C GLU A 148 13.94 -5.31 -9.30
N LEU A 149 14.86 -6.03 -9.97
CA LEU A 149 14.66 -7.44 -10.34
C LEU A 149 14.54 -8.34 -9.10
N ALA A 150 15.30 -8.08 -8.04
CA ALA A 150 15.20 -8.83 -6.80
C ALA A 150 13.82 -8.62 -6.14
N VAL A 151 13.33 -7.38 -6.09
CA VAL A 151 11.98 -7.08 -5.58
C VAL A 151 10.92 -7.77 -6.45
N ALA A 152 11.03 -7.69 -7.78
CA ALA A 152 10.11 -8.36 -8.69
C ALA A 152 10.10 -9.89 -8.49
N ALA A 153 11.27 -10.51 -8.34
CA ALA A 153 11.40 -11.94 -8.08
C ALA A 153 10.74 -12.36 -6.76
N VAL A 154 10.92 -11.57 -5.69
CA VAL A 154 10.25 -11.81 -4.40
C VAL A 154 8.74 -11.69 -4.52
N VAL A 155 8.24 -10.65 -5.20
CA VAL A 155 6.79 -10.46 -5.42
C VAL A 155 6.19 -11.62 -6.23
N ILE A 156 6.86 -12.04 -7.31
CA ILE A 156 6.42 -13.19 -8.12
C ILE A 156 6.41 -14.47 -7.28
N PHE A 157 7.46 -14.73 -6.50
CA PHE A 157 7.53 -15.89 -5.62
C PHE A 157 6.39 -15.90 -4.59
N LEU A 158 6.09 -14.75 -3.97
CA LEU A 158 4.99 -14.63 -3.01
C LEU A 158 3.62 -14.90 -3.66
N LEU A 159 3.38 -14.40 -4.87
CA LEU A 159 2.13 -14.63 -5.61
C LEU A 159 1.97 -16.08 -6.09
N LEU A 160 3.07 -16.80 -6.36
CA LEU A 160 3.03 -18.21 -6.76
C LEU A 160 2.82 -19.15 -5.57
N THR A 161 3.17 -18.73 -4.36
CA THR A 161 3.14 -19.56 -3.15
C THR A 161 1.99 -19.24 -2.20
N THR A 162 1.40 -18.05 -2.34
CA THR A 162 0.44 -17.51 -1.36
C THR A 162 -0.73 -16.80 -2.06
N ASP A 163 -1.87 -16.72 -1.38
CA ASP A 163 -3.05 -15.99 -1.87
C ASP A 163 -2.82 -14.47 -1.94
N VAL A 164 -3.44 -13.83 -2.93
CA VAL A 164 -3.36 -12.38 -3.18
C VAL A 164 -3.78 -11.57 -1.94
N MET A 165 -4.80 -12.00 -1.20
CA MET A 165 -5.24 -11.29 0.01
C MET A 165 -4.19 -11.34 1.12
N THR A 166 -3.43 -12.43 1.23
CA THR A 166 -2.31 -12.53 2.17
C THR A 166 -1.18 -11.57 1.79
N VAL A 167 -0.89 -11.44 0.49
CA VAL A 167 0.11 -10.50 -0.03
C VAL A 167 -0.32 -9.05 0.16
N VAL A 168 -1.60 -8.74 -0.05
CA VAL A 168 -2.19 -7.43 0.24
C VAL A 168 -2.10 -7.11 1.74
N GLY A 169 -2.42 -8.06 2.61
CA GLY A 169 -2.25 -7.90 4.05
C GLY A 169 -0.80 -7.68 4.45
N PHE A 170 0.14 -8.41 3.84
CA PHE A 170 1.58 -8.28 4.07
C PHE A 170 2.06 -6.87 3.70
N SER A 171 1.67 -6.39 2.51
CA SER A 171 1.97 -5.02 2.07
C SER A 171 1.34 -3.97 2.98
N SER A 172 0.06 -4.13 3.33
CA SER A 172 -0.68 -3.21 4.20
C SER A 172 -0.03 -3.08 5.57
N PHE A 173 0.37 -4.19 6.18
CA PHE A 173 1.07 -4.17 7.46
C PHE A 173 2.36 -3.36 7.37
N GLY A 174 3.19 -3.58 6.34
CA GLY A 174 4.43 -2.83 6.15
C GLY A 174 4.20 -1.34 6.00
N VAL A 175 3.20 -0.94 5.20
CA VAL A 175 2.84 0.47 4.99
C VAL A 175 2.25 1.10 6.27
N LEU A 176 1.44 0.37 7.04
CA LEU A 176 0.89 0.84 8.31
C LEU A 176 2.00 1.06 9.34
N ILE A 177 2.98 0.15 9.44
CA ILE A 177 4.15 0.34 10.30
C ILE A 177 4.99 1.53 9.83
N TYR A 178 5.21 1.67 8.52
CA TYR A 178 5.87 2.84 7.95
C TYR A 178 5.19 4.16 8.36
N TYR A 179 3.86 4.23 8.26
CA TYR A 179 3.12 5.42 8.70
C TYR A 179 3.07 5.58 10.22
N ALA A 180 3.06 4.51 11.01
CA ALA A 180 3.21 4.60 12.45
C ALA A 180 4.55 5.27 12.79
N VAL A 181 5.65 4.81 12.18
CA VAL A 181 6.97 5.44 12.36
C VAL A 181 6.97 6.90 11.88
N ALA A 182 6.33 7.20 10.75
CA ALA A 182 6.22 8.57 10.24
C ALA A 182 5.46 9.50 11.21
N ASN A 183 4.35 9.04 11.78
CA ASN A 183 3.58 9.78 12.78
C ASN A 183 4.38 9.99 14.07
N ALA A 184 5.08 8.97 14.55
CA ALA A 184 5.94 9.07 15.72
C ALA A 184 7.10 10.06 15.49
N ALA A 185 7.73 10.01 14.31
CA ALA A 185 8.77 10.97 13.92
C ALA A 185 8.21 12.40 13.83
N ALA A 186 7.07 12.59 13.17
CA ALA A 186 6.41 13.89 13.03
C ALA A 186 6.05 14.51 14.39
N TYR A 187 5.64 13.69 15.37
CA TYR A 187 5.35 14.16 16.73
C TYR A 187 6.57 14.80 17.42
N THR A 188 7.79 14.37 17.08
CA THR A 188 9.03 14.92 17.68
C THR A 188 9.43 16.28 17.11
N LEU A 189 8.76 16.78 16.06
CA LEU A 189 9.09 18.07 15.46
C LEU A 189 8.75 19.24 16.40
N PRO A 190 9.62 20.27 16.47
CA PRO A 190 9.40 21.42 17.34
C PRO A 190 8.22 22.28 16.85
N GLU A 191 8.07 22.44 15.54
CA GLU A 191 7.01 23.23 14.91
C GLU A 191 5.99 22.33 14.22
N HIS A 192 4.71 22.68 14.36
CA HIS A 192 3.59 21.94 13.78
C HIS A 192 2.74 22.89 12.93
N PRO A 193 2.50 22.58 11.64
CA PRO A 193 1.59 23.36 10.80
C PRO A 193 0.16 23.36 11.37
N ALA A 194 -0.60 24.43 11.14
CA ALA A 194 -1.98 24.55 11.61
C ALA A 194 -2.89 23.39 11.14
N HIS A 195 -2.62 22.81 9.98
CA HIS A 195 -3.35 21.68 9.41
C HIS A 195 -2.89 20.30 9.92
N GLY A 196 -1.80 20.25 10.72
CA GLY A 196 -1.20 19.03 11.26
C GLY A 196 -0.89 19.16 12.75
N PRO A 197 -1.92 19.28 13.62
CA PRO A 197 -1.71 19.43 15.06
C PRO A 197 -1.14 18.15 15.69
N LYS A 198 -0.43 18.29 16.81
CA LYS A 198 0.25 17.18 17.52
C LYS A 198 -0.67 15.98 17.82
N TRP A 199 -1.92 16.24 18.20
CA TRP A 199 -2.87 15.17 18.52
C TRP A 199 -3.20 14.28 17.32
N LEU A 200 -3.12 14.81 16.09
CA LEU A 200 -3.38 14.06 14.87
C LEU A 200 -2.28 13.02 14.63
N ASN A 201 -1.02 13.35 14.93
CA ASN A 201 0.09 12.40 14.85
C ASN A 201 -0.08 11.27 15.88
N VAL A 202 -0.52 11.59 17.09
CA VAL A 202 -0.80 10.58 18.14
C VAL A 202 -1.96 9.67 17.72
N ALA A 203 -3.07 10.25 17.25
CA ALA A 203 -4.22 9.50 16.77
C ALA A 203 -3.85 8.62 15.56
N GLY A 204 -3.08 9.14 14.61
CA GLY A 204 -2.58 8.41 13.45
C GLY A 204 -1.69 7.24 13.85
N PHE A 205 -0.75 7.45 14.78
CA PHE A 205 0.11 6.39 15.31
C PHE A 205 -0.70 5.22 15.87
N PHE A 206 -1.62 5.49 16.80
CA PHE A 206 -2.45 4.45 17.40
C PHE A 206 -3.40 3.80 16.39
N SER A 207 -3.95 4.56 15.45
CA SER A 207 -4.83 4.01 14.41
C SER A 207 -4.07 3.06 13.47
N CYS A 208 -2.84 3.43 13.07
CA CYS A 208 -1.99 2.57 12.26
C CYS A 208 -1.66 1.26 12.97
N LEU A 209 -1.29 1.32 14.25
CA LEU A 209 -1.02 0.12 15.04
C LEU A 209 -2.27 -0.74 15.24
N MET A 210 -3.41 -0.12 15.56
CA MET A 210 -4.68 -0.82 15.73
C MET A 210 -5.04 -1.62 14.47
N LEU A 211 -5.01 -0.97 13.29
CA LEU A 211 -5.29 -1.64 12.03
C LEU A 211 -4.23 -2.72 11.71
N ALA A 212 -2.96 -2.45 11.98
CA ALA A 212 -1.88 -3.39 11.69
C ALA A 212 -2.06 -4.72 12.46
N PHE A 213 -2.49 -4.68 13.71
CA PHE A 213 -2.72 -5.89 14.52
C PHE A 213 -4.05 -6.59 14.23
N THR A 214 -4.95 -5.97 13.48
CA THR A 214 -6.22 -6.60 13.05
C THR A 214 -6.10 -7.39 11.75
N LEU A 215 -4.96 -7.28 11.05
CA LEU A 215 -4.70 -8.00 9.81
C LEU A 215 -4.46 -9.50 10.06
N PRO A 216 -4.64 -10.36 9.03
CA PRO A 216 -4.41 -11.79 9.15
C PRO A 216 -3.03 -12.12 9.75
N PRO A 217 -2.93 -13.01 10.76
CA PRO A 217 -1.68 -13.30 11.45
C PRO A 217 -0.54 -13.75 10.52
N ALA A 218 -0.87 -14.49 9.45
CA ALA A 218 0.11 -14.92 8.45
C ALA A 218 0.81 -13.73 7.78
N SER A 219 0.05 -12.70 7.39
CA SER A 219 0.57 -11.47 6.79
C SER A 219 1.42 -10.67 7.79
N VAL A 220 0.94 -10.56 9.03
CA VAL A 220 1.60 -9.82 10.11
C VAL A 220 2.95 -10.46 10.44
N LEU A 221 2.97 -11.76 10.70
CA LEU A 221 4.20 -12.49 11.05
C LEU A 221 5.21 -12.47 9.91
N GLY A 222 4.75 -12.65 8.67
CA GLY A 222 5.60 -12.59 7.49
C GLY A 222 6.31 -11.24 7.36
N MET A 223 5.57 -10.13 7.42
CA MET A 223 6.17 -8.80 7.29
C MET A 223 6.99 -8.41 8.52
N ALA A 224 6.54 -8.77 9.72
CA ALA A 224 7.30 -8.54 10.95
C ALA A 224 8.67 -9.25 10.90
N ALA A 225 8.73 -10.49 10.39
CA ALA A 225 9.99 -11.21 10.20
C ALA A 225 10.91 -10.50 9.20
N VAL A 226 10.37 -9.99 8.08
CA VAL A 226 11.13 -9.23 7.08
C VAL A 226 11.68 -7.93 7.68
N LEU A 227 10.86 -7.19 8.42
CA LEU A 227 11.28 -5.96 9.11
C LEU A 227 12.36 -6.24 10.17
N ALA A 228 12.20 -7.31 10.96
CA ALA A 228 13.18 -7.73 11.97
C ALA A 228 14.51 -8.12 11.32
N ALA A 229 14.47 -8.90 10.22
CA ALA A 229 15.66 -9.27 9.46
C ALA A 229 16.36 -8.02 8.88
N GLY A 230 15.60 -7.10 8.28
CA GLY A 230 16.13 -5.83 7.76
C GLY A 230 16.79 -4.97 8.84
N ALA A 231 16.15 -4.85 10.01
CA ALA A 231 16.69 -4.13 11.16
C ALA A 231 17.97 -4.80 11.70
N ALA A 232 17.99 -6.12 11.79
CA ALA A 232 19.17 -6.89 12.23
C ALA A 232 20.35 -6.72 11.27
N VAL A 233 20.12 -6.83 9.96
CA VAL A 233 21.14 -6.60 8.93
C VAL A 233 21.69 -5.18 9.05
N ARG A 234 20.81 -4.17 9.17
CA ARG A 234 21.23 -2.78 9.33
C ARG A 234 22.06 -2.58 10.61
N PHE A 235 21.64 -3.16 11.72
CA PHE A 235 22.35 -3.08 12.98
C PHE A 235 23.76 -3.68 12.92
N VAL A 236 23.89 -4.86 12.29
CA VAL A 236 25.18 -5.50 12.05
C VAL A 236 26.08 -4.63 11.17
N VAL A 237 25.55 -4.09 10.07
CA VAL A 237 26.30 -3.20 9.17
C VAL A 237 26.78 -1.94 9.89
N LEU A 238 25.94 -1.32 10.72
CA LEU A 238 26.31 -0.15 11.51
C LEU A 238 27.38 -0.46 12.56
N ARG A 239 27.34 -1.66 13.17
CA ARG A 239 28.38 -2.10 14.12
C ARG A 239 29.72 -2.40 13.44
N LEU A 240 29.71 -2.97 12.24
CA LEU A 240 30.94 -3.25 11.48
C LEU A 240 31.60 -1.99 10.88
N ARG A 241 30.86 -0.88 10.80
CA ARG A 241 31.38 0.42 10.33
C ARG A 241 31.90 1.33 11.45
N ARG A 242 31.66 0.97 12.72
CA ARG A 242 32.27 1.64 13.89
C ARG A 242 33.57 0.96 14.24
#